data_AF-A0A3N1K0I5-F1
#
_entry.id   AF-A0A3N1K0I5-F1
#
_cell.length_a   1.000
_cell.length_b   1.000
_cell.length_c   1.000
_cell.angle_alpha   90.00
_cell.angle_beta   90.00
_cell.angle_gamma   90.00
#
_symmetry.space_group_name_H-M   'P 1'
#
loop_
_entity.id
_entity.type
_entity.pdbx_description
1 polymer ?
#
loop_
_entity_poly.entity_id
_entity_poly.type
_entity_poly.pdbx_seq_one_letter_code
_entity_poly.pdbx_strand_id
1 'polypeptide(L)'
;MSADLETRYRRLMAWYPRSWRAANEDAFVGTLLDAADATGRAAPAAGERAAIVGHGVTARLDRVVVPHVRHAGSTIALTMGTGLAFAEFVMTSWAPWIVGNPGPGWLVQIGPFRDTGFVFAGLWLVALVAAVTGRWAVGRIALGVCIVLAAVSPYWFTAYPGVWSVDRATLFLFAACAFVAFLGRPVRGQHTVAASVGWMLVGILSYLSVGQPAHEWLGSRALWDGNMWAWYGVGLLEVVAIGFAVARLWSVAFTIVLGLTPYALTVVANELRGILTESGSAAVVAAPVALGLLLLVLHSSGRLALSDRGRATTDRGRPTTDRGRATTERSRPPLS
;
A
#
# COMPACT_ATOMS: atom_id res chain seq x y z
N MET A 1 -1.68 -39.70 17.13
CA MET A 1 -2.52 -38.61 16.54
C MET A 1 -1.79 -37.28 16.56
N SER A 2 -1.05 -36.95 17.63
CA SER A 2 -0.24 -35.73 17.75
C SER A 2 0.82 -35.53 16.64
N ALA A 3 1.49 -36.60 16.19
CA ALA A 3 2.59 -36.50 15.22
C ALA A 3 2.19 -35.95 13.82
N ASP A 4 1.01 -36.31 13.30
CA ASP A 4 0.53 -35.75 12.01
C ASP A 4 0.13 -34.28 12.17
N LEU A 5 -0.52 -33.94 13.28
CA LEU A 5 -0.91 -32.56 13.59
C LEU A 5 0.31 -31.65 13.76
N GLU A 6 1.33 -32.11 14.50
CA GLU A 6 2.61 -31.41 14.63
C GLU A 6 3.27 -31.17 13.27
N THR A 7 3.31 -32.20 12.42
CA THR A 7 3.87 -32.10 11.07
C THR A 7 3.12 -31.06 10.22
N ARG A 8 1.80 -30.94 10.38
CA ARG A 8 1.00 -29.90 9.70
C ARG A 8 1.35 -28.51 10.23
N TYR A 9 1.51 -28.33 11.54
CA TYR A 9 1.94 -27.05 12.12
C TYR A 9 3.35 -26.64 11.68
N ARG A 10 4.32 -27.56 11.70
CA ARG A 10 5.69 -27.30 11.22
C ARG A 10 5.75 -26.94 9.74
N ARG A 11 4.89 -27.56 8.90
CA ARG A 11 4.74 -27.14 7.50
C ARG A 11 4.24 -25.70 7.36
N LEU A 12 3.30 -25.27 8.20
CA LEU A 12 2.84 -23.88 8.22
C LEU A 12 3.94 -22.92 8.71
N MET A 13 4.85 -23.36 9.57
CA MET A 13 5.97 -22.54 10.00
C MET A 13 6.89 -22.16 8.84
N ALA A 14 6.92 -22.89 7.72
CA ALA A 14 7.73 -22.54 6.55
C ALA A 14 7.49 -21.10 6.02
N TRP A 15 6.34 -20.50 6.30
CA TRP A 15 6.04 -19.09 6.01
C TRP A 15 6.89 -18.11 6.81
N TYR A 16 7.39 -18.49 7.99
CA TYR A 16 8.29 -17.67 8.78
C TYR A 16 9.74 -17.72 8.28
N PRO A 17 10.52 -16.65 8.49
CA PRO A 17 11.93 -16.66 8.15
C PRO A 17 12.74 -17.70 8.92
N ARG A 18 13.78 -18.27 8.30
CA ARG A 18 14.62 -19.34 8.89
C ARG A 18 15.18 -19.00 10.28
N SER A 19 15.72 -17.80 10.47
CA SER A 19 16.30 -17.45 11.77
C SER A 19 15.25 -17.21 12.86
N TRP A 20 14.01 -16.84 12.51
CA TRP A 20 12.92 -16.78 13.48
C TRP A 20 12.54 -18.18 13.95
N ARG A 21 12.41 -19.10 12.98
CA ARG A 21 12.10 -20.51 13.25
C ARG A 21 13.12 -21.18 14.15
N ALA A 22 14.42 -21.00 13.86
CA ALA A 22 15.49 -21.56 14.67
C ALA A 22 15.43 -21.18 16.16
N ALA A 23 14.83 -20.03 16.49
CA ALA A 23 14.72 -19.56 17.87
C ALA A 23 13.33 -19.78 18.52
N ASN A 24 12.26 -19.95 17.74
CA ASN A 24 10.89 -19.89 18.25
C ASN A 24 9.99 -21.05 17.80
N GLU A 25 10.39 -21.85 16.81
CA GLU A 25 9.52 -22.84 16.17
C GLU A 25 8.96 -23.86 17.16
N ASP A 26 9.81 -24.48 17.98
CA ASP A 26 9.38 -25.55 18.89
C ASP A 26 8.42 -25.05 19.98
N ALA A 27 8.73 -23.90 20.60
CA ALA A 27 7.88 -23.30 21.62
C ALA A 27 6.52 -22.87 21.03
N PHE A 28 6.53 -22.28 19.84
CA PHE A 28 5.31 -21.83 19.17
C PHE A 28 4.44 -23.02 18.75
N VAL A 29 5.03 -24.06 18.16
CA VAL A 29 4.31 -25.29 17.77
C VAL A 29 3.74 -26.01 18.99
N GLY A 30 4.51 -26.13 20.09
CA GLY A 30 4.00 -26.71 21.34
C GLY A 30 2.75 -25.99 21.85
N THR A 31 2.78 -24.66 21.86
CA THR A 31 1.62 -23.84 22.27
C THR A 31 0.38 -24.08 21.39
N LEU A 32 0.56 -24.25 20.07
CA LEU A 32 -0.55 -24.52 19.15
C LEU A 32 -1.11 -25.94 19.33
N LEU A 33 -0.25 -26.91 19.63
CA LEU A 33 -0.66 -28.29 19.93
C LEU A 33 -1.46 -28.34 21.23
N ASP A 34 -1.00 -27.70 22.29
CA ASP A 34 -1.75 -27.62 23.55
C ASP A 34 -3.15 -27.02 23.35
N ALA A 35 -3.25 -25.95 22.53
CA ALA A 35 -4.52 -25.34 22.18
C ALA A 35 -5.42 -26.23 21.30
N ALA A 36 -4.83 -27.11 20.48
CA ALA A 36 -5.57 -28.06 19.66
C ALA A 36 -6.07 -29.25 20.51
N ASP A 37 -5.24 -29.76 21.40
CA ASP A 37 -5.57 -30.86 22.31
C ASP A 37 -6.67 -30.44 23.29
N ALA A 38 -6.59 -29.23 23.85
CA ALA A 38 -7.64 -28.67 24.72
C ALA A 38 -9.03 -28.57 24.04
N THR A 39 -9.07 -28.55 22.71
CA THR A 39 -10.31 -28.46 21.92
C THR A 39 -10.61 -29.74 21.13
N GLY A 40 -9.84 -30.81 21.35
CA GLY A 40 -10.00 -32.10 20.66
C GLY A 40 -9.84 -32.02 19.14
N ARG A 41 -9.10 -31.03 18.61
CA ARG A 41 -8.96 -30.80 17.16
C ARG A 41 -7.88 -31.70 16.56
N ALA A 42 -8.24 -32.43 15.50
CA ALA A 42 -7.29 -33.25 14.73
C ALA A 42 -6.56 -32.47 13.60
N ALA A 43 -6.91 -31.20 13.37
CA ALA A 43 -6.33 -30.37 12.32
C ALA A 43 -6.26 -28.88 12.71
N PRO A 44 -5.31 -28.11 12.15
CA PRO A 44 -5.26 -26.66 12.35
C PRO A 44 -6.53 -25.99 11.81
N ALA A 45 -7.09 -25.05 12.58
CA ALA A 45 -8.29 -24.34 12.15
C ALA A 45 -8.01 -23.47 10.91
N ALA A 46 -9.02 -23.19 10.07
CA ALA A 46 -8.82 -22.35 8.88
C ALA A 46 -8.33 -20.94 9.23
N GLY A 47 -8.91 -20.33 10.27
CA GLY A 47 -8.47 -19.02 10.77
C GLY A 47 -7.06 -19.03 11.34
N GLU A 48 -6.68 -20.11 12.03
CA GLU A 48 -5.34 -20.30 12.57
C GLU A 48 -4.30 -20.44 11.45
N ARG A 49 -4.59 -21.22 10.41
CA ARG A 49 -3.76 -21.31 9.21
C ARG A 49 -3.55 -19.95 8.57
N ALA A 50 -4.63 -19.20 8.36
CA ALA A 50 -4.57 -17.86 7.76
C ALA A 50 -3.75 -16.88 8.62
N ALA A 51 -3.91 -16.93 9.95
CA ALA A 51 -3.15 -16.10 10.88
C ALA A 51 -1.64 -16.44 10.83
N ILE A 52 -1.28 -17.72 10.90
CA ILE A 52 0.11 -18.19 10.81
C ILE A 52 0.76 -17.73 9.49
N VAL A 53 0.08 -17.96 8.36
CA VAL A 53 0.56 -17.52 7.04
C VAL A 53 0.73 -16.00 7.00
N GLY A 54 -0.28 -15.26 7.44
CA GLY A 54 -0.26 -13.79 7.44
C GLY A 54 0.86 -13.20 8.30
N HIS A 55 1.10 -13.76 9.48
CA HIS A 55 2.20 -13.36 10.36
C HIS A 55 3.56 -13.74 9.77
N GLY A 56 3.70 -14.94 9.20
CA GLY A 56 4.93 -15.37 8.52
C GLY A 56 5.29 -14.46 7.34
N VAL A 57 4.31 -14.11 6.50
CA VAL A 57 4.48 -13.14 5.40
C VAL A 57 4.90 -11.77 5.95
N THR A 58 4.23 -11.28 7.00
CA THR A 58 4.58 -10.00 7.64
C THR A 58 6.02 -10.01 8.15
N ALA A 59 6.43 -11.08 8.84
CA ALA A 59 7.80 -11.23 9.36
C ALA A 59 8.86 -11.29 8.25
N ARG A 60 8.52 -11.79 7.05
CA ARG A 60 9.40 -11.72 5.88
C ARG A 60 9.46 -10.31 5.32
N LEU A 61 8.32 -9.63 5.19
CA LEU A 61 8.26 -8.25 4.72
C LEU A 61 9.04 -7.30 5.63
N ASP A 62 9.02 -7.52 6.94
CA ASP A 62 9.77 -6.72 7.92
C ASP A 62 11.30 -6.75 7.68
N ARG A 63 11.81 -7.75 6.94
CA ARG A 63 13.22 -7.80 6.50
C ARG A 63 13.51 -6.99 5.25
N VAL A 64 12.49 -6.76 4.43
CA VAL A 64 12.60 -6.03 3.17
C VAL A 64 12.36 -4.54 3.42
N VAL A 65 11.36 -4.22 4.23
CA VAL A 65 10.98 -2.85 4.56
C VAL A 65 10.66 -2.76 6.05
N VAL A 66 11.32 -1.84 6.75
CA VAL A 66 11.06 -1.58 8.17
C VAL A 66 9.58 -1.25 8.41
N PRO A 67 8.91 -1.82 9.43
CA PRO A 67 7.46 -1.69 9.62
C PRO A 67 6.91 -0.27 9.57
N HIS A 68 7.57 0.71 10.22
CA HIS A 68 7.08 2.09 10.26
C HIS A 68 7.11 2.76 8.88
N VAL A 69 8.14 2.51 8.07
CA VAL A 69 8.22 2.97 6.66
C VAL A 69 7.15 2.29 5.83
N ARG A 70 6.94 0.98 5.99
CA ARG A 70 5.88 0.24 5.28
C ARG A 70 4.49 0.78 5.59
N HIS A 71 4.20 1.07 6.85
CA HIS A 71 2.89 1.61 7.27
C HIS A 71 2.67 3.04 6.74
N ALA A 72 3.71 3.87 6.76
CA ALA A 72 3.66 5.21 6.20
C ALA A 72 3.52 5.19 4.66
N GLY A 73 4.30 4.37 3.96
CA GLY A 73 4.20 4.17 2.51
C GLY A 73 2.84 3.60 2.09
N SER A 74 2.28 2.68 2.86
CA SER A 74 0.90 2.17 2.69
C SER A 74 -0.14 3.28 2.83
N THR A 75 0.09 4.26 3.71
CA THR A 75 -0.77 5.45 3.83
C THR A 75 -0.68 6.31 2.58
N ILE A 76 0.53 6.61 2.08
CA ILE A 76 0.72 7.41 0.87
C ILE A 76 0.09 6.71 -0.35
N ALA A 77 0.32 5.40 -0.51
CA ALA A 77 -0.26 4.63 -1.60
C ALA A 77 -1.78 4.57 -1.52
N LEU A 78 -2.35 4.48 -0.30
CA LEU A 78 -3.80 4.55 -0.11
C LEU A 78 -4.36 5.90 -0.54
N THR A 79 -3.77 7.00 -0.07
CA THR A 79 -4.28 8.34 -0.36
C THR A 79 -4.08 8.74 -1.82
N MET A 80 -2.95 8.35 -2.42
CA MET A 80 -2.69 8.52 -3.86
C MET A 80 -3.68 7.72 -4.70
N GLY A 81 -3.83 6.43 -4.43
CA GLY A 81 -4.76 5.57 -5.15
C GLY A 81 -6.21 6.04 -5.02
N THR A 82 -6.66 6.40 -3.82
CA THR A 82 -8.00 6.95 -3.62
C THR A 82 -8.17 8.29 -4.34
N GLY A 83 -7.25 9.24 -4.15
CA GLY A 83 -7.37 10.56 -4.78
C GLY A 83 -7.45 10.47 -6.31
N LEU A 84 -6.55 9.71 -6.93
CA LEU A 84 -6.51 9.55 -8.38
C LEU A 84 -7.71 8.75 -8.92
N ALA A 85 -8.20 7.75 -8.19
CA ALA A 85 -9.42 7.04 -8.57
C ALA A 85 -10.67 7.94 -8.54
N PHE A 86 -10.73 8.87 -7.58
CA PHE A 86 -11.82 9.85 -7.55
C PHE A 86 -11.68 10.92 -8.64
N ALA A 87 -10.45 11.35 -8.96
CA ALA A 87 -10.22 12.24 -10.09
C ALA A 87 -10.66 11.57 -11.41
N GLU A 88 -10.25 10.33 -11.64
CA GLU A 88 -10.67 9.51 -12.78
C GLU A 88 -12.20 9.38 -12.82
N PHE A 89 -12.83 8.97 -11.72
CA PHE A 89 -14.28 8.83 -11.66
C PHE A 89 -15.02 10.13 -12.01
N VAL A 90 -14.58 11.27 -11.46
CA VAL A 90 -15.23 12.56 -11.72
C VAL A 90 -14.98 13.01 -13.16
N MET A 91 -13.75 12.90 -13.65
CA MET A 91 -13.32 13.48 -14.93
C MET A 91 -13.68 12.62 -16.16
N THR A 92 -13.65 11.29 -16.06
CA THR A 92 -13.96 10.37 -17.17
C THR A 92 -15.27 9.62 -16.96
N SER A 93 -15.43 8.92 -15.84
CA SER A 93 -16.55 7.98 -15.68
C SER A 93 -17.89 8.68 -15.57
N TRP A 94 -18.02 9.60 -14.61
CA TRP A 94 -19.26 10.32 -14.35
C TRP A 94 -19.40 11.55 -15.24
N ALA A 95 -18.36 12.40 -15.29
CA ALA A 95 -18.26 13.60 -16.12
C ALA A 95 -19.63 14.30 -16.33
N PRO A 96 -20.29 14.78 -15.25
CA PRO A 96 -21.69 15.23 -15.30
C PRO A 96 -21.91 16.45 -16.20
N TRP A 97 -20.85 17.17 -16.56
CA TRP A 97 -20.88 18.29 -17.49
C TRP A 97 -21.02 17.86 -18.96
N ILE A 98 -20.77 16.59 -19.27
CA ILE A 98 -20.96 16.04 -20.61
C ILE A 98 -22.41 15.58 -20.74
N VAL A 99 -23.14 16.18 -21.66
CA VAL A 99 -24.54 15.85 -21.91
C VAL A 99 -24.62 14.73 -22.96
N GLY A 100 -25.30 13.65 -22.60
CA GLY A 100 -25.51 12.51 -23.51
C GLY A 100 -24.32 11.56 -23.64
N ASN A 101 -24.46 10.64 -24.59
CA ASN A 101 -23.44 9.64 -24.91
C ASN A 101 -22.47 10.24 -25.95
N PRO A 102 -21.17 10.41 -25.61
CA PRO A 102 -20.18 10.99 -26.52
C PRO A 102 -19.85 10.07 -27.71
N GLY A 103 -20.21 8.79 -27.66
CA GLY A 103 -20.05 7.83 -28.75
C GLY A 103 -21.30 6.97 -28.97
N PRO A 104 -22.42 7.53 -29.48
CA PRO A 104 -23.64 6.78 -29.72
C PRO A 104 -23.37 5.60 -30.68
N GLY A 105 -23.75 4.38 -30.28
CA GLY A 105 -23.52 3.15 -31.04
C GLY A 105 -22.14 2.50 -30.83
N TRP A 106 -21.20 3.20 -30.19
CA TRP A 106 -19.83 2.73 -29.94
C TRP A 106 -19.51 2.62 -28.45
N LEU A 107 -20.32 3.26 -27.60
CA LEU A 107 -20.23 3.26 -26.15
C LEU A 107 -21.57 2.83 -25.55
N VAL A 108 -21.55 1.78 -24.73
CA VAL A 108 -22.64 1.30 -23.90
C VAL A 108 -22.46 1.93 -22.52
N GLN A 109 -23.31 2.90 -22.22
CA GLN A 109 -23.30 3.61 -20.94
C GLN A 109 -24.07 2.80 -19.87
N ILE A 110 -23.53 2.73 -18.66
CA ILE A 110 -24.22 2.11 -17.51
C ILE A 110 -24.75 3.25 -16.63
N GLY A 111 -26.03 3.60 -16.82
CA GLY A 111 -26.61 4.76 -16.14
C GLY A 111 -25.87 6.05 -16.51
N PRO A 112 -25.39 6.86 -15.54
CA PRO A 112 -24.61 8.05 -15.84
C PRO A 112 -23.13 7.77 -16.15
N PHE A 113 -22.67 6.52 -16.07
CA PHE A 113 -21.24 6.18 -16.13
C PHE A 113 -20.80 5.71 -17.52
N ARG A 114 -19.73 6.33 -18.02
CA ARG A 114 -19.17 6.11 -19.37
C ARG A 114 -18.17 4.97 -19.44
N ASP A 115 -17.52 4.64 -18.34
CA ASP A 115 -16.55 3.54 -18.23
C ASP A 115 -16.66 2.86 -16.86
N THR A 116 -15.78 1.89 -16.60
CA THR A 116 -15.79 1.10 -15.36
C THR A 116 -15.14 1.80 -14.15
N GLY A 117 -14.70 3.05 -14.27
CA GLY A 117 -13.95 3.76 -13.22
C GLY A 117 -14.73 3.92 -11.92
N PHE A 118 -16.06 4.01 -11.98
CA PHE A 118 -16.93 4.05 -10.79
C PHE A 118 -16.76 2.83 -9.86
N VAL A 119 -16.43 1.64 -10.42
CA VAL A 119 -16.16 0.43 -9.64
C VAL A 119 -14.87 0.60 -8.83
N PHE A 120 -13.82 1.11 -9.47
CA PHE A 120 -12.53 1.34 -8.83
C PHE A 120 -12.63 2.45 -7.77
N ALA A 121 -13.31 3.56 -8.06
CA ALA A 121 -13.57 4.61 -7.08
C ALA A 121 -14.35 4.08 -5.86
N GLY A 122 -15.37 3.24 -6.08
CA GLY A 122 -16.11 2.57 -5.01
C GLY A 122 -15.23 1.70 -4.12
N LEU A 123 -14.36 0.87 -4.71
CA LEU A 123 -13.42 0.02 -3.95
C LEU A 123 -12.40 0.85 -3.16
N TRP A 124 -11.87 1.91 -3.75
CA TRP A 124 -10.95 2.83 -3.08
C TRP A 124 -11.63 3.61 -1.96
N LEU A 125 -12.89 3.99 -2.11
CA LEU A 125 -13.68 4.62 -1.04
C LEU A 125 -13.88 3.67 0.13
N VAL A 126 -14.26 2.42 -0.13
CA VAL A 126 -14.39 1.39 0.91
C VAL A 126 -13.06 1.18 1.64
N ALA A 127 -11.95 1.14 0.91
CA ALA A 127 -10.62 1.03 1.50
C ALA A 127 -10.25 2.22 2.40
N LEU A 128 -10.50 3.45 1.94
CA LEU A 128 -10.26 4.67 2.71
C LEU A 128 -11.12 4.72 3.98
N VAL A 129 -12.43 4.48 3.86
CA VAL A 129 -13.35 4.45 5.00
C VAL A 129 -12.95 3.36 6.00
N ALA A 130 -12.59 2.17 5.52
CA ALA A 130 -12.10 1.08 6.37
C ALA A 130 -10.80 1.44 7.10
N ALA A 131 -9.89 2.18 6.47
CA ALA A 131 -8.67 2.68 7.11
C ALA A 131 -9.00 3.67 8.23
N VAL A 132 -9.81 4.68 7.95
CA VAL A 132 -10.15 5.76 8.91
C VAL A 132 -10.99 5.24 10.08
N THR A 133 -11.93 4.33 9.84
CA THR A 133 -12.76 3.70 10.88
C THR A 133 -12.05 2.58 11.64
N GLY A 134 -10.84 2.22 11.21
CA GLY A 134 -10.03 1.20 11.86
C GLY A 134 -10.38 -0.25 11.54
N ARG A 135 -11.27 -0.48 10.59
CA ARG A 135 -11.68 -1.81 10.10
C ARG A 135 -10.81 -2.27 8.93
N TRP A 136 -9.49 -2.18 9.07
CA TRP A 136 -8.55 -2.36 7.95
C TRP A 136 -8.62 -3.71 7.24
N ALA A 137 -9.13 -4.77 7.89
CA ALA A 137 -9.39 -6.04 7.23
C ALA A 137 -10.33 -5.90 6.02
N VAL A 138 -11.38 -5.08 6.13
CA VAL A 138 -12.31 -4.77 5.03
C VAL A 138 -11.57 -4.03 3.91
N GLY A 139 -10.73 -3.06 4.26
CA GLY A 139 -9.94 -2.31 3.29
C GLY A 139 -8.98 -3.21 2.49
N ARG A 140 -8.34 -4.19 3.14
CA ARG A 140 -7.50 -5.18 2.45
C ARG A 140 -8.29 -6.03 1.46
N ILE A 141 -9.50 -6.45 1.80
CA ILE A 141 -10.36 -7.20 0.88
C ILE A 141 -10.70 -6.32 -0.33
N ALA A 142 -11.12 -5.08 -0.11
CA ALA A 142 -11.42 -4.14 -1.19
C ALA A 142 -10.22 -3.89 -2.12
N LEU A 143 -9.02 -3.69 -1.55
CA LEU A 143 -7.78 -3.54 -2.32
C LEU A 143 -7.39 -4.82 -3.06
N GLY A 144 -7.57 -6.00 -2.45
CA GLY A 144 -7.35 -7.29 -3.11
C GLY A 144 -8.27 -7.48 -4.32
N VAL A 145 -9.55 -7.14 -4.17
CA VAL A 145 -10.52 -7.14 -5.29
C VAL A 145 -10.11 -6.13 -6.36
N CYS A 146 -9.69 -4.92 -5.97
CA CYS A 146 -9.19 -3.89 -6.89
C CYS A 146 -8.02 -4.40 -7.75
N ILE A 147 -7.03 -5.07 -7.14
CA ILE A 147 -5.89 -5.66 -7.86
C ILE A 147 -6.36 -6.71 -8.88
N VAL A 148 -7.25 -7.63 -8.47
CA VAL A 148 -7.76 -8.68 -9.37
C VAL A 148 -8.56 -8.08 -10.52
N LEU A 149 -9.46 -7.14 -10.24
CA LEU A 149 -10.25 -6.48 -11.28
C LEU A 149 -9.38 -5.67 -12.24
N ALA A 150 -8.39 -4.93 -11.75
CA ALA A 150 -7.48 -4.17 -12.60
C ALA A 150 -6.68 -5.08 -13.55
N ALA A 151 -6.35 -6.30 -13.13
CA ALA A 151 -5.67 -7.28 -13.97
C ALA A 151 -6.59 -7.93 -15.01
N VAL A 152 -7.85 -8.19 -14.66
CA VAL A 152 -8.79 -8.96 -15.50
C VAL A 152 -9.63 -8.08 -16.42
N SER A 153 -10.06 -6.90 -15.96
CA SER A 153 -11.02 -6.05 -16.68
C SER A 153 -10.59 -5.67 -18.10
N PRO A 154 -9.31 -5.37 -18.41
CA PRO A 154 -8.91 -5.00 -19.78
C PRO A 154 -9.11 -6.12 -20.80
N TYR A 155 -9.12 -7.37 -20.35
CA TYR A 155 -9.32 -8.55 -21.20
C TYR A 155 -10.77 -9.03 -21.18
N TRP A 156 -11.46 -8.84 -20.05
CA TRP A 156 -12.87 -9.17 -19.95
C TRP A 156 -13.72 -8.29 -20.87
N PHE A 157 -13.48 -6.98 -20.87
CA PHE A 157 -14.32 -6.04 -21.62
C PHE A 157 -14.06 -6.03 -23.13
N THR A 158 -12.97 -6.63 -23.63
CA THR A 158 -12.80 -6.81 -25.08
C THR A 158 -13.86 -7.73 -25.69
N ALA A 159 -14.52 -8.57 -24.89
CA ALA A 159 -15.63 -9.43 -25.33
C ALA A 159 -16.99 -8.71 -25.39
N TYR A 160 -17.09 -7.49 -24.87
CA TYR A 160 -18.34 -6.73 -24.76
C TYR A 160 -18.21 -5.39 -25.50
N PRO A 161 -18.53 -5.34 -26.80
CA PRO A 161 -18.43 -4.12 -27.59
C PRO A 161 -19.17 -2.95 -26.94
N GLY A 162 -18.48 -1.82 -26.83
CA GLY A 162 -19.00 -0.59 -26.25
C GLY A 162 -18.95 -0.49 -24.72
N VAL A 163 -18.59 -1.53 -23.97
CA VAL A 163 -18.25 -1.35 -22.55
C VAL A 163 -16.78 -1.02 -22.43
N TRP A 164 -16.46 0.20 -22.01
CA TRP A 164 -15.07 0.66 -21.95
C TRP A 164 -14.52 0.45 -20.55
N SER A 165 -13.36 -0.21 -20.48
CA SER A 165 -12.61 -0.28 -19.24
C SER A 165 -11.79 0.99 -19.06
N VAL A 166 -11.43 1.28 -17.81
CA VAL A 166 -10.36 2.23 -17.51
C VAL A 166 -9.09 1.83 -18.27
N ASP A 167 -8.34 2.82 -18.72
CA ASP A 167 -7.11 2.60 -19.48
C ASP A 167 -6.12 1.71 -18.71
N ARG A 168 -5.38 0.88 -19.45
CA ARG A 168 -4.48 -0.13 -18.90
C ARG A 168 -3.38 0.47 -18.02
N ALA A 169 -2.92 1.69 -18.31
CA ALA A 169 -1.92 2.36 -17.51
C ALA A 169 -2.50 2.82 -16.16
N THR A 170 -3.70 3.41 -16.19
CA THR A 170 -4.40 3.84 -14.97
C THR A 170 -4.77 2.66 -14.09
N LEU A 171 -5.21 1.53 -14.68
CA LEU A 171 -5.45 0.29 -13.94
C LEU A 171 -4.17 -0.28 -13.33
N PHE A 172 -3.04 -0.23 -14.04
CA PHE A 172 -1.76 -0.65 -13.50
C PHE A 172 -1.34 0.22 -12.31
N LEU A 173 -1.53 1.54 -12.39
CA LEU A 173 -1.29 2.45 -11.27
C LEU A 173 -2.16 2.09 -10.06
N PHE A 174 -3.46 1.88 -10.26
CA PHE A 174 -4.36 1.49 -9.18
C PHE A 174 -3.98 0.15 -8.57
N ALA A 175 -3.61 -0.85 -9.37
CA ALA A 175 -3.13 -2.13 -8.87
C ALA A 175 -1.84 -1.99 -8.05
N ALA A 176 -0.89 -1.18 -8.53
CA ALA A 176 0.38 -0.94 -7.84
C ALA A 176 0.18 -0.18 -6.51
N CYS A 177 -0.65 0.87 -6.50
CA CYS A 177 -1.03 1.58 -5.27
C CYS A 177 -1.75 0.64 -4.30
N ALA A 178 -2.71 -0.14 -4.80
CA ALA A 178 -3.47 -1.08 -3.97
C ALA A 178 -2.56 -2.14 -3.36
N PHE A 179 -1.57 -2.64 -4.12
CA PHE A 179 -0.59 -3.60 -3.62
C PHE A 179 0.26 -3.00 -2.49
N VAL A 180 0.84 -1.81 -2.68
CA VAL A 180 1.64 -1.14 -1.64
C VAL A 180 0.80 -0.82 -0.40
N ALA A 181 -0.43 -0.33 -0.60
CA ALA A 181 -1.38 -0.08 0.49
C ALA A 181 -1.73 -1.37 1.25
N PHE A 182 -1.97 -2.48 0.53
CA PHE A 182 -2.34 -3.79 1.08
C PHE A 182 -1.29 -4.35 2.04
N LEU A 183 0.01 -4.18 1.72
CA LEU A 183 1.13 -4.68 2.51
C LEU A 183 1.26 -4.03 3.90
N GLY A 184 0.69 -2.84 4.09
CA GLY A 184 0.81 -2.07 5.33
C GLY A 184 -0.46 -1.99 6.19
N ARG A 185 -0.46 -0.94 7.02
CA ARG A 185 -1.55 -0.54 7.91
C ARG A 185 -1.55 0.99 7.87
N PRO A 186 -2.45 1.60 7.09
CA PRO A 186 -2.50 3.04 6.94
C PRO A 186 -2.76 3.73 8.28
N VAL A 187 -2.23 4.95 8.40
CA VAL A 187 -2.48 5.79 9.57
C VAL A 187 -3.94 6.23 9.58
N ARG A 188 -4.55 6.18 10.76
CA ARG A 188 -5.91 6.66 10.99
C ARG A 188 -5.85 8.15 11.28
N GLY A 189 -6.63 8.96 10.56
CA GLY A 189 -6.78 10.37 10.89
C GLY A 189 -7.25 11.21 9.72
N GLN A 190 -7.62 12.45 10.04
CA GLN A 190 -8.05 13.47 9.08
C GLN A 190 -6.99 13.79 8.02
N HIS A 191 -5.70 13.65 8.36
CA HIS A 191 -4.60 13.87 7.42
C HIS A 191 -4.62 12.87 6.25
N THR A 192 -5.07 11.63 6.48
CA THR A 192 -5.23 10.62 5.42
C THR A 192 -6.34 11.04 4.44
N VAL A 193 -7.45 11.58 4.95
CA VAL A 193 -8.54 12.10 4.12
C VAL A 193 -8.08 13.34 3.34
N ALA A 194 -7.46 14.31 4.02
CA ALA A 194 -6.95 15.53 3.41
C ALA A 194 -5.91 15.24 2.31
N ALA A 195 -5.01 14.28 2.54
CA ALA A 195 -4.04 13.86 1.53
C ALA A 195 -4.73 13.19 0.32
N SER A 196 -5.82 12.45 0.53
CA SER A 196 -6.59 11.86 -0.57
C SER A 196 -7.25 12.95 -1.43
N VAL A 197 -7.80 13.99 -0.79
CA VAL A 197 -8.32 15.17 -1.49
C VAL A 197 -7.22 15.90 -2.26
N GLY A 198 -6.03 16.07 -1.66
CA GLY A 198 -4.88 16.65 -2.33
C GLY A 198 -4.51 15.90 -3.61
N TRP A 199 -4.42 14.57 -3.56
CA TRP A 199 -4.16 13.74 -4.75
C TRP A 199 -5.28 13.80 -5.78
N MET A 200 -6.54 13.89 -5.34
CA MET A 200 -7.68 14.11 -6.25
C MET A 200 -7.56 15.43 -7.01
N LEU A 201 -7.21 16.52 -6.33
CA LEU A 201 -7.00 17.82 -6.97
C LEU A 201 -5.84 17.77 -7.98
N VAL A 202 -4.73 17.11 -7.64
CA VAL A 202 -3.61 16.90 -8.58
C VAL A 202 -4.06 16.10 -9.82
N GLY A 203 -4.86 15.05 -9.62
CA GLY A 203 -5.43 14.27 -10.73
C GLY A 203 -6.33 15.12 -11.63
N ILE A 204 -7.23 15.92 -11.04
CA ILE A 204 -8.11 16.83 -11.79
C ILE A 204 -7.29 17.85 -12.59
N LEU A 205 -6.28 18.47 -11.98
CA LEU A 205 -5.38 19.41 -12.68
C LEU A 205 -4.65 18.73 -13.84
N SER A 206 -4.28 17.46 -13.70
CA SER A 206 -3.66 16.69 -14.78
C SER A 206 -4.63 16.53 -15.96
N TYR A 207 -5.89 16.13 -15.73
CA TYR A 207 -6.92 16.09 -16.78
C TYR A 207 -7.16 17.46 -17.45
N LEU A 208 -7.24 18.52 -16.66
CA LEU A 208 -7.48 19.88 -17.18
C LEU A 208 -6.32 20.39 -18.04
N SER A 209 -5.10 19.89 -17.82
CA SER A 209 -3.92 20.33 -18.57
C SER A 209 -3.85 19.80 -20.01
N VAL A 210 -4.67 18.80 -20.37
CA VAL A 210 -4.77 18.31 -21.76
C VAL A 210 -5.34 19.40 -22.69
N GLY A 211 -6.02 20.41 -22.13
CA GLY A 211 -6.49 21.58 -22.89
C GLY A 211 -7.67 21.30 -23.81
N GLN A 212 -8.35 20.16 -23.65
CA GLN A 212 -9.56 19.86 -24.42
C GLN A 212 -10.75 20.72 -23.99
N PRO A 213 -11.68 21.03 -24.92
CA PRO A 213 -12.91 21.71 -24.57
C PRO A 213 -13.69 20.97 -23.48
N ALA A 214 -14.27 21.71 -22.53
CA ALA A 214 -14.97 21.12 -21.38
C ALA A 214 -16.15 20.20 -21.74
N HIS A 215 -16.67 20.27 -22.96
CA HIS A 215 -17.78 19.43 -23.42
C HIS A 215 -17.33 18.13 -24.09
N GLU A 216 -16.03 17.96 -24.34
CA GLU A 216 -15.48 16.74 -24.91
C GLU A 216 -15.20 15.70 -23.83
N TRP A 217 -15.42 14.44 -24.19
CA TRP A 217 -15.14 13.33 -23.28
C TRP A 217 -13.65 13.02 -23.26
N LEU A 218 -13.05 13.23 -22.09
CA LEU A 218 -11.70 12.81 -21.79
C LEU A 218 -11.72 11.35 -21.35
N GLY A 219 -11.23 10.45 -22.19
CA GLY A 219 -10.97 9.08 -21.78
C GLY A 219 -9.95 9.03 -20.64
N SER A 220 -9.97 7.96 -19.86
CA SER A 220 -9.02 7.72 -18.75
C SER A 220 -7.53 7.84 -19.11
N ARG A 221 -7.16 7.71 -20.40
CA ARG A 221 -5.81 7.95 -20.92
C ARG A 221 -5.36 9.41 -20.79
N ALA A 222 -6.28 10.36 -20.78
CA ALA A 222 -5.98 11.79 -20.65
C ALA A 222 -5.21 12.15 -19.37
N LEU A 223 -5.30 11.32 -18.32
CA LEU A 223 -4.46 11.44 -17.13
C LEU A 223 -2.96 11.42 -17.45
N TRP A 224 -2.58 10.62 -18.47
CA TRP A 224 -1.20 10.42 -18.90
C TRP A 224 -0.74 11.42 -19.95
N ASP A 225 -1.67 11.84 -20.82
CA ASP A 225 -1.39 12.86 -21.83
C ASP A 225 -1.19 14.24 -21.15
N GLY A 226 -1.97 14.54 -20.10
CA GLY A 226 -1.87 15.76 -19.28
C GLY A 226 -1.00 15.59 -18.02
N ASN A 227 -0.05 14.66 -18.03
CA ASN A 227 0.66 14.25 -16.81
C ASN A 227 1.70 15.28 -16.29
N MET A 228 1.81 16.46 -16.91
CA MET A 228 2.80 17.48 -16.58
C MET A 228 2.79 17.85 -15.08
N TRP A 229 1.62 18.02 -14.48
CA TRP A 229 1.49 18.40 -13.07
C TRP A 229 1.89 17.28 -12.11
N ALA A 230 1.50 16.03 -12.41
CA ALA A 230 1.92 14.89 -11.61
C ALA A 230 3.43 14.62 -11.75
N TRP A 231 4.02 14.86 -12.92
CA TRP A 231 5.47 14.87 -13.11
C TRP A 231 6.19 15.88 -12.22
N TYR A 232 5.76 17.15 -12.20
CA TYR A 232 6.36 18.15 -11.31
C TYR A 232 6.16 17.83 -9.83
N GLY A 233 4.97 17.34 -9.46
CA GLY A 233 4.70 16.90 -8.10
C GLY A 233 5.65 15.80 -7.65
N VAL A 234 5.91 14.81 -8.51
CA VAL A 234 6.81 13.70 -8.23
C VAL A 234 8.27 14.17 -8.17
N GLY A 235 8.72 14.96 -9.15
CA GLY A 235 10.09 15.52 -9.13
C GLY A 235 10.34 16.37 -7.87
N LEU A 236 9.37 17.17 -7.44
CA LEU A 236 9.45 17.92 -6.18
C LEU A 236 9.56 16.97 -4.97
N LEU A 237 8.74 15.91 -4.92
CA LEU A 237 8.79 14.91 -3.85
C LEU A 237 10.14 14.17 -3.81
N GLU A 238 10.77 13.89 -4.96
CA GLU A 238 12.10 13.31 -5.03
C GLU A 238 13.18 14.24 -4.48
N VAL A 239 13.16 15.53 -4.87
CA VAL A 239 14.06 16.54 -4.33
C VAL A 239 13.90 16.65 -2.80
N VAL A 240 12.66 16.63 -2.31
CA VAL A 240 12.35 16.64 -0.88
C VAL A 240 12.88 15.37 -0.19
N ALA A 241 12.73 14.19 -0.81
CA ALA A 241 13.27 12.93 -0.28
C ALA A 241 14.81 12.97 -0.19
N ILE A 242 15.49 13.50 -1.20
CA ILE A 242 16.94 13.70 -1.20
C ILE A 242 17.34 14.67 -0.08
N GLY A 243 16.63 15.80 0.06
CA GLY A 243 16.86 16.75 1.15
C GLY A 243 16.75 16.10 2.53
N PHE A 244 15.73 15.27 2.75
CA PHE A 244 15.57 14.50 3.99
C PHE A 244 16.69 13.47 4.19
N ALA A 245 17.12 12.78 3.14
CA ALA A 245 18.24 11.85 3.19
C ALA A 245 19.55 12.56 3.60
N VAL A 246 19.85 13.72 2.99
CA VAL A 246 21.00 14.56 3.34
C VAL A 246 20.92 15.04 4.79
N ALA A 247 19.71 15.40 5.27
CA ALA A 247 19.46 15.77 6.66
C ALA A 247 19.50 14.58 7.64
N ARG A 248 19.77 13.36 7.18
CA ARG A 248 19.77 12.10 7.95
C ARG A 248 18.42 11.77 8.59
N LEU A 249 17.34 12.10 7.88
CA LEU A 249 15.95 11.76 8.18
C LEU A 249 15.49 10.62 7.25
N TRP A 250 16.20 9.49 7.30
CA TRP A 250 16.07 8.37 6.37
C TRP A 250 14.69 7.74 6.39
N SER A 251 14.05 7.64 7.56
CA SER A 251 12.68 7.14 7.65
C SER A 251 11.68 7.94 6.81
N VAL A 252 11.84 9.26 6.72
CA VAL A 252 10.97 10.13 5.92
C VAL A 252 11.30 9.98 4.43
N ALA A 253 12.59 10.02 4.08
CA ALA A 253 13.04 9.83 2.70
C ALA A 253 12.56 8.49 2.12
N PHE A 254 12.73 7.38 2.86
CA PHE A 254 12.27 6.06 2.44
C PHE A 254 10.74 5.96 2.34
N THR A 255 10.01 6.68 3.20
CA THR A 255 8.55 6.74 3.13
C THR A 255 8.09 7.39 1.83
N ILE A 256 8.74 8.50 1.43
CA ILE A 256 8.44 9.18 0.16
C ILE A 256 8.78 8.26 -1.02
N VAL A 257 9.98 7.68 -1.05
CA VAL A 257 10.41 6.76 -2.11
C VAL A 257 9.45 5.57 -2.26
N LEU A 258 9.09 4.93 -1.15
CA LEU A 258 8.16 3.80 -1.17
C LEU A 258 6.76 4.24 -1.65
N GLY A 259 6.32 5.44 -1.26
CA GLY A 259 5.06 6.03 -1.70
C GLY A 259 5.02 6.39 -3.18
N LEU A 260 6.16 6.77 -3.77
CA LEU A 260 6.31 7.08 -5.19
C LEU A 260 6.47 5.85 -6.09
N THR A 261 6.73 4.68 -5.50
CA THR A 261 6.99 3.44 -6.24
C THR A 261 5.87 3.07 -7.23
N PRO A 262 4.57 3.11 -6.88
CA PRO A 262 3.50 2.81 -7.84
C PRO A 262 3.50 3.71 -9.08
N TYR A 263 3.75 5.00 -8.88
CA TYR A 263 3.79 5.98 -9.95
C TYR A 263 5.00 5.73 -10.86
N ALA A 264 6.20 5.60 -10.27
CA ALA A 264 7.43 5.31 -11.02
C ALA A 264 7.32 4.03 -11.86
N LEU A 265 6.78 2.95 -11.29
CA LEU A 265 6.53 1.71 -12.02
C LEU A 265 5.58 1.90 -13.20
N THR A 266 4.54 2.73 -13.04
CA THR A 266 3.56 2.97 -14.11
C THR A 266 4.15 3.77 -15.25
N VAL A 267 4.91 4.82 -14.95
CA VAL A 267 5.59 5.63 -15.97
C VAL A 267 6.57 4.77 -16.77
N VAL A 268 7.37 3.92 -16.11
CA VAL A 268 8.27 2.98 -16.80
C VAL A 268 7.48 1.99 -17.67
N ALA A 269 6.38 1.42 -17.16
CA ALA A 269 5.56 0.49 -17.92
C ALA A 269 4.93 1.14 -19.16
N ASN A 270 4.55 2.42 -19.08
CA ASN A 270 4.02 3.19 -20.21
C ASN A 270 5.10 3.44 -21.26
N GLU A 271 6.29 3.88 -20.84
CA GLU A 271 7.41 4.11 -21.76
C GLU A 271 7.81 2.82 -22.49
N LEU A 272 7.87 1.68 -21.77
CA LEU A 272 8.14 0.36 -22.37
C LEU A 272 7.07 -0.10 -23.37
N ARG A 273 5.85 0.45 -23.28
CA ARG A 273 4.75 0.19 -24.23
C ARG A 273 4.74 1.17 -25.40
N GLY A 274 5.68 2.12 -25.46
CA GLY A 274 5.70 3.18 -26.45
C GLY A 274 4.61 4.24 -26.26
N ILE A 275 3.99 4.30 -25.08
CA ILE A 275 3.09 5.39 -24.71
C ILE A 275 3.98 6.55 -24.28
N LEU A 276 4.32 7.41 -25.25
CA LEU A 276 5.15 8.58 -25.02
C LEU A 276 4.41 9.53 -24.07
N THR A 277 4.93 9.67 -22.86
CA THR A 277 4.60 10.83 -22.03
C THR A 277 5.42 11.99 -22.58
N GLU A 278 4.78 12.96 -23.22
CA GLU A 278 5.45 14.16 -23.77
C GLU A 278 6.16 15.02 -22.69
N SER A 279 6.11 14.58 -21.43
CA SER A 279 6.48 15.29 -20.21
C SER A 279 7.85 14.89 -19.61
N GLY A 280 8.63 14.01 -20.26
CA GLY A 280 10.00 13.68 -19.84
C GLY A 280 10.35 12.19 -19.94
N SER A 281 11.57 11.83 -19.57
CA SER A 281 12.03 10.43 -19.55
C SER A 281 11.67 9.75 -18.23
N ALA A 282 11.07 8.56 -18.28
CA ALA A 282 10.79 7.72 -17.10
C ALA A 282 12.02 7.52 -16.22
N ALA A 283 13.22 7.54 -16.80
CA ALA A 283 14.48 7.37 -16.07
C ALA A 283 14.66 8.44 -14.97
N VAL A 284 14.16 9.66 -15.18
CA VAL A 284 14.27 10.76 -14.21
C VAL A 284 13.57 10.43 -12.90
N VAL A 285 12.42 9.74 -12.97
CA VAL A 285 11.64 9.33 -11.79
C VAL A 285 12.03 7.92 -11.32
N ALA A 286 12.28 7.01 -12.26
CA ALA A 286 12.52 5.61 -11.92
C ALA A 286 13.87 5.40 -11.24
N ALA A 287 14.93 6.11 -11.66
CA ALA A 287 16.27 5.88 -11.13
C ALA A 287 16.41 6.31 -9.65
N PRO A 288 15.96 7.50 -9.22
CA PRO A 288 15.99 7.89 -7.81
C PRO A 288 15.15 6.95 -6.92
N VAL A 289 13.96 6.57 -7.40
CA VAL A 289 13.09 5.63 -6.67
C VAL A 289 13.75 4.26 -6.54
N ALA A 290 14.32 3.71 -7.62
CA ALA A 290 15.02 2.42 -7.59
C ALA A 290 16.22 2.43 -6.64
N LEU A 291 17.03 3.50 -6.68
CA LEU A 291 18.15 3.67 -5.76
C LEU A 291 17.68 3.75 -4.30
N GLY A 292 16.65 4.56 -4.03
CA GLY A 292 16.08 4.69 -2.69
C GLY A 292 15.51 3.37 -2.15
N LEU A 293 14.86 2.56 -3.01
CA LEU A 293 14.37 1.23 -2.64
C LEU A 293 15.50 0.25 -2.34
N LEU A 294 16.59 0.27 -3.14
CA LEU A 294 17.77 -0.54 -2.87
C LEU A 294 18.37 -0.18 -1.50
N LEU A 295 18.54 1.11 -1.22
CA LEU A 295 19.05 1.59 0.07
C LEU A 295 18.13 1.20 1.23
N LEU A 296 16.81 1.27 1.05
CA LEU A 296 15.83 0.83 2.03
C LEU A 296 15.96 -0.67 2.34
N VAL A 297 16.12 -1.52 1.33
CA VAL A 297 16.31 -2.97 1.51
C VAL A 297 17.63 -3.27 2.21
N LEU A 298 18.72 -2.61 1.82
CA LEU A 298 20.02 -2.75 2.48
C LEU A 298 19.97 -2.30 3.95
N HIS A 299 19.25 -1.21 4.22
CA HIS A 299 19.04 -0.71 5.58
C HIS A 299 18.19 -1.68 6.41
N SER A 300 17.09 -2.17 5.86
CA SER A 300 16.13 -3.07 6.54
C SER A 300 16.74 -4.46 6.81
N SER A 301 17.66 -4.91 5.97
CA SER A 301 18.42 -6.15 6.16
C SER A 301 19.60 -6.03 7.13
N GLY A 302 19.88 -4.83 7.66
CA GLY A 302 21.02 -4.58 8.54
C GLY A 302 22.38 -4.53 7.83
N ARG A 303 22.39 -4.54 6.48
CA ARG A 303 23.62 -4.44 5.67
C ARG A 303 24.12 -3.00 5.53
N LEU A 304 23.26 -2.02 5.76
CA LEU A 304 23.59 -0.60 5.70
C LEU A 304 23.14 0.12 6.98
N ALA A 305 24.13 0.57 7.77
CA ALA A 305 23.88 1.35 8.97
C ALA A 305 23.65 2.82 8.59
N LEU A 306 22.40 3.28 8.71
CA LEU A 306 22.01 4.68 8.54
C LEU A 306 21.52 5.21 9.89
N SER A 307 22.23 6.19 10.44
CA SER A 307 21.85 6.81 11.71
C SER A 307 20.68 7.78 11.49
N ASP A 308 19.51 7.47 12.04
CA ASP A 308 18.35 8.37 12.01
C ASP A 308 18.46 9.41 13.14
N ARG A 309 18.58 10.69 12.79
CA ARG A 309 18.82 11.78 13.76
C ARG A 309 17.72 11.89 14.83
N GLY A 310 16.48 11.55 14.48
CA GLY A 310 15.30 11.72 15.34
C GLY A 310 15.11 10.69 16.45
N ARG A 311 15.71 9.49 16.34
CA ARG A 311 15.54 8.45 17.39
C ARG A 311 16.42 8.67 18.62
N ALA A 312 17.56 9.35 18.46
CA ALA A 312 18.50 9.58 19.55
C ALA A 312 17.93 10.46 20.67
N THR A 313 16.94 11.31 20.37
CA THR A 313 16.33 12.23 21.33
C THR A 313 15.23 11.58 22.16
N THR A 314 14.52 10.57 21.64
CA THR A 314 13.40 9.93 22.37
C THR A 314 13.88 8.94 23.43
N ASP A 315 15.06 8.33 23.23
CA ASP A 315 15.57 7.31 24.15
C ASP A 315 16.32 7.89 25.36
N ARG A 316 16.86 9.12 25.24
CA ARG A 316 17.54 9.82 26.37
C ARG A 316 16.59 10.33 27.46
N GLY A 317 15.29 10.38 27.17
CA GLY A 317 14.29 10.94 28.08
C GLY A 317 13.53 9.91 28.90
N ARG A 318 13.72 8.60 28.66
CA ARG A 318 13.14 7.58 29.55
C ARG A 318 14.09 7.49 30.74
N PRO A 319 13.69 7.94 31.94
CA PRO A 319 14.49 7.67 33.13
C PRO A 319 14.61 6.16 33.17
N THR A 320 15.84 5.65 33.11
CA THR A 320 16.13 4.31 33.59
C THR A 320 15.59 4.30 35.01
N THR A 321 14.39 3.77 35.19
CA THR A 321 13.87 3.39 36.48
C THR A 321 14.76 2.27 36.92
N ASP A 322 15.88 2.70 37.50
CA ASP A 322 16.77 1.94 38.32
C ASP A 322 15.88 1.34 39.41
N ARG A 323 15.39 0.13 39.12
CA ARG A 323 14.81 -0.77 40.10
C ARG A 323 15.98 -1.20 40.99
N GLY A 324 16.39 -0.27 41.86
CA GLY A 324 16.91 -0.57 43.17
C GLY A 324 15.85 -1.38 43.90
N ARG A 325 15.85 -2.68 43.64
CA ARG A 325 15.16 -3.70 44.40
C ARG A 325 15.91 -3.81 45.73
N ALA A 326 15.68 -2.85 46.61
CA ALA A 326 16.04 -2.96 48.01
C ALA A 326 15.22 -4.14 48.57
N THR A 327 15.88 -5.27 48.75
CA THR A 327 15.47 -6.37 49.61
C THR A 327 15.41 -5.85 51.04
N THR A 328 14.27 -5.28 51.44
CA THR A 328 13.96 -5.08 52.86
C THR A 328 13.36 -6.37 53.39
N GLU A 329 14.25 -7.23 53.87
CA GLU A 329 13.99 -8.37 54.74
C GLU A 329 13.28 -7.86 56.01
N ARG A 330 11.96 -8.06 56.09
CA ARG A 330 11.17 -7.82 57.32
C ARG A 330 10.93 -9.16 58.00
N SER A 331 11.78 -9.45 58.98
CA SER A 331 11.57 -10.42 60.05
C SER A 331 10.23 -10.16 60.76
N ARG A 332 9.33 -11.16 60.76
CA ARG A 332 8.19 -11.23 61.68
C ARG A 332 8.58 -12.06 62.91
N PRO A 333 8.31 -11.60 64.15
CA PRO A 333 8.46 -12.43 65.35
C PRO A 333 7.27 -13.40 65.51
N PRO A 334 7.44 -14.50 66.27
CA PRO A 334 6.36 -15.44 66.56
C PRO A 334 5.44 -14.87 67.64
N LEU A 335 4.13 -15.04 67.46
CA LEU A 335 3.16 -14.85 68.53
C LEU A 335 2.90 -16.20 69.19
N SER A 336 3.15 -16.21 70.50
CA SER A 336 2.76 -17.20 71.50
C SER A 336 1.26 -17.31 71.68
#